data_AF-A0A4R6GKU9-F1
#
_entry.id   AF-A0A4R6GKU9-F1
#
_cell.length_a   1.000
_cell.length_b   1.000
_cell.length_c   1.000
_cell.angle_alpha   90.00
_cell.angle_beta   90.00
_cell.angle_gamma   90.00
#
_symmetry.space_group_name_H-M   'P 1'
#
loop_
_entity.id
_entity.type
_entity.pdbx_description
1 polymer ?
#
loop_
_entity_poly.entity_id
_entity_poly.type
_entity_poly.pdbx_seq_one_letter_code
_entity_poly.pdbx_strand_id
1 'polypeptide(L)'
;MTDFPDTQGPDETRNVAAALFRLEHNCDEQDMLEVLGSLVEWLKAPEQTGLRRAFVVWIRWVLLPHRAPGMELPEFNELQDLHEVHDMLAERIKKWPERWIEEGEQRGREEGRQEGRQEGEQLRAEQTARNLIKLGVLSDEQIAEATGLTTADVEALRAEDRH
;
A
#
# COMPACT_ATOMS: atom_id res chain seq x y z
N MET A 1 52.01 -19.03 -24.27
CA MET A 1 51.18 -17.82 -24.43
C MET A 1 50.01 -18.23 -25.30
N THR A 2 48.98 -18.76 -24.66
CA THR A 2 47.76 -19.25 -25.32
C THR A 2 46.66 -18.28 -24.91
N ASP A 3 46.20 -17.56 -25.92
CA ASP A 3 45.12 -16.60 -25.89
C ASP A 3 43.82 -17.34 -25.52
N PHE A 4 43.21 -16.95 -24.41
CA PHE A 4 41.86 -17.39 -24.06
C PHE A 4 40.90 -16.43 -24.75
N PRO A 5 39.96 -16.89 -25.60
CA PRO A 5 38.98 -15.99 -26.18
C PRO A 5 38.16 -15.39 -25.04
N ASP A 6 38.10 -14.05 -25.00
CA ASP A 6 37.15 -13.29 -24.20
C ASP A 6 35.75 -13.87 -24.41
N THR A 7 35.28 -14.65 -23.45
CA THR A 7 33.87 -15.00 -23.34
C THR A 7 33.12 -13.72 -23.04
N GLN A 8 32.66 -13.05 -24.10
CA GLN A 8 31.56 -12.12 -23.96
C GLN A 8 30.43 -12.87 -23.24
N GLY A 9 30.03 -12.35 -22.08
CA GLY A 9 28.93 -12.90 -21.29
C GLY A 9 27.67 -13.05 -22.16
N PRO A 10 26.78 -13.99 -21.85
CA PRO A 10 25.61 -14.21 -22.68
C PRO A 10 24.83 -12.90 -22.80
N ASP A 11 24.56 -12.50 -24.05
CA ASP A 11 23.64 -11.42 -24.43
C ASP A 11 22.55 -11.24 -23.40
N GLU A 12 22.23 -10.00 -22.98
CA GLU A 12 21.13 -9.63 -22.08
C GLU A 12 19.84 -10.37 -22.46
N THR A 13 19.69 -11.56 -21.87
CA THR A 13 18.97 -12.65 -22.50
C THR A 13 17.54 -12.54 -22.05
N ARG A 14 16.61 -12.48 -23.01
CA ARG A 14 15.16 -12.57 -22.81
C ARG A 14 14.82 -13.55 -21.68
N ASN A 15 14.58 -13.03 -20.48
CA ASN A 15 14.37 -13.87 -19.30
C ASN A 15 12.97 -13.60 -18.76
N VAL A 16 12.07 -14.51 -19.10
CA VAL A 16 10.67 -14.47 -18.69
C VAL A 16 10.52 -14.54 -17.16
N ALA A 17 11.38 -15.30 -16.47
CA ALA A 17 11.35 -15.37 -15.02
C ALA A 17 11.78 -14.04 -14.39
N ALA A 18 12.82 -13.41 -14.93
CA ALA A 18 13.23 -12.07 -14.48
C ALA A 18 12.12 -11.03 -14.73
N ALA A 19 11.44 -11.09 -15.87
CA ALA A 19 10.29 -10.22 -16.16
C ALA A 19 9.13 -10.44 -15.17
N LEU A 20 8.84 -11.69 -14.81
CA LEU A 20 7.84 -12.01 -13.78
C LEU A 20 8.22 -11.38 -12.43
N PHE A 21 9.46 -11.57 -11.97
CA PHE A 21 9.92 -10.98 -10.72
C PHE A 21 9.90 -9.45 -10.75
N ARG A 22 10.26 -8.84 -11.87
CA ARG A 22 10.17 -7.37 -12.06
C ARG A 22 8.73 -6.88 -11.93
N LEU A 23 7.79 -7.52 -12.62
CA LEU A 23 6.36 -7.19 -12.52
C LEU A 23 5.84 -7.32 -11.08
N GLU A 24 6.28 -8.35 -10.35
CA GLU A 24 5.87 -8.59 -8.96
C GLU A 24 6.46 -7.56 -7.99
N HIS A 25 7.79 -7.35 -8.02
CA HIS A 25 8.52 -6.69 -6.94
C HIS A 25 8.74 -5.19 -7.13
N ASN A 26 8.97 -4.70 -8.35
CA ASN A 26 9.25 -3.29 -8.59
C ASN A 26 8.95 -2.95 -10.05
N CYS A 27 7.79 -2.33 -10.25
CA CYS A 27 7.49 -1.62 -11.48
C CYS A 27 6.63 -0.43 -11.08
N ASP A 28 7.17 0.78 -11.23
CA ASP A 28 6.34 1.93 -11.53
C ASP A 28 5.52 1.66 -12.81
N GLU A 29 4.60 2.57 -13.13
CA GLU A 29 3.67 2.37 -14.24
C GLU A 29 4.38 2.25 -15.60
N GLN A 30 5.47 2.99 -15.79
CA GLN A 30 6.23 2.96 -17.03
C GLN A 30 7.03 1.66 -17.11
N ASP A 31 7.71 1.28 -16.03
CA ASP A 31 8.43 0.02 -15.92
C ASP A 31 7.50 -1.18 -16.17
N MET A 32 6.26 -1.15 -15.66
CA MET A 32 5.28 -2.21 -15.89
C MET A 32 4.95 -2.35 -17.38
N LEU A 33 4.68 -1.23 -18.05
CA LEU A 33 4.36 -1.24 -19.48
C LEU A 33 5.55 -1.70 -20.32
N GLU A 34 6.77 -1.28 -19.99
CA GLU A 34 7.99 -1.71 -20.67
C GLU A 34 8.23 -3.21 -20.54
N VAL A 35 8.03 -3.77 -19.34
CA VAL A 35 8.17 -5.21 -19.11
C VAL A 35 7.08 -5.99 -19.83
N LEU A 36 5.83 -5.51 -19.82
CA LEU A 36 4.73 -6.12 -20.57
C LEU A 36 4.99 -6.08 -22.08
N GLY A 37 5.44 -4.94 -22.63
CA GLY A 37 5.80 -4.81 -24.04
C GLY A 37 6.94 -5.75 -24.43
N SER A 38 7.94 -5.91 -23.55
CA SER A 38 9.01 -6.90 -23.73
C SER A 38 8.46 -8.33 -23.77
N LEU A 39 7.54 -8.69 -22.87
CA LEU A 39 6.89 -10.00 -22.86
C LEU A 39 6.05 -10.24 -24.12
N VAL A 40 5.33 -9.24 -24.61
CA VAL A 40 4.57 -9.31 -25.88
C VAL A 40 5.53 -9.65 -27.03
N GLU A 41 6.66 -8.95 -27.14
CA GLU A 41 7.65 -9.21 -28.19
C GLU A 41 8.36 -10.56 -28.05
N TRP A 42 8.72 -10.96 -26.83
CA TRP A 42 9.43 -12.22 -26.58
C TRP A 42 8.53 -13.44 -26.82
N LEU A 43 7.24 -13.31 -26.53
CA LEU A 43 6.27 -14.40 -26.59
C LEU A 43 5.39 -14.38 -27.84
N LYS A 44 5.73 -13.59 -28.87
CA LYS A 44 4.90 -13.48 -30.10
C LYS A 44 4.81 -14.76 -30.95
N ALA A 45 5.75 -15.69 -30.79
CA ALA A 45 5.77 -16.94 -31.54
C ALA A 45 4.50 -17.79 -31.22
N PRO A 46 3.89 -18.46 -32.21
CA PRO A 46 2.68 -19.28 -32.00
C PRO A 46 2.86 -20.36 -30.93
N GLU A 47 4.05 -20.93 -30.81
CA GLU A 47 4.41 -21.97 -29.85
C GLU A 47 4.31 -21.49 -28.40
N GLN A 48 4.43 -20.17 -28.17
CA GLN A 48 4.39 -19.55 -26.85
C GLN A 48 2.97 -19.14 -26.41
N THR A 49 1.94 -19.54 -27.17
CA THR A 49 0.54 -19.20 -26.87
C THR A 49 0.10 -19.63 -25.46
N GLY A 50 0.55 -20.81 -25.00
CA GLY A 50 0.25 -21.26 -23.63
C GLY A 50 0.80 -20.32 -22.56
N LEU A 51 2.03 -19.82 -22.77
CA LEU A 51 2.69 -18.91 -21.84
C LEU A 51 2.05 -17.51 -21.86
N ARG A 52 1.70 -16.98 -23.04
CA ARG A 52 0.92 -15.72 -23.14
C ARG A 52 -0.38 -15.80 -22.34
N ARG A 53 -1.13 -16.89 -22.50
CA ARG A 53 -2.39 -17.10 -21.74
C ARG A 53 -2.16 -17.22 -20.24
N ALA A 54 -1.09 -17.90 -19.82
CA ALA A 54 -0.73 -17.99 -18.40
C ALA A 54 -0.44 -16.60 -17.80
N PHE A 55 0.28 -15.74 -18.52
CA PHE A 55 0.49 -14.35 -18.11
C PHE A 55 -0.81 -13.56 -18.03
N VAL A 56 -1.69 -13.65 -19.03
CA VAL A 56 -3.00 -12.96 -18.97
C VAL A 56 -3.78 -13.35 -17.73
N VAL A 57 -3.86 -14.66 -17.43
CA VAL A 57 -4.55 -15.17 -16.23
C VAL A 57 -3.85 -14.71 -14.95
N TRP A 58 -2.53 -14.78 -14.87
CA TRP A 58 -1.79 -14.33 -13.70
C TRP A 58 -1.92 -12.82 -13.47
N ILE A 59 -1.82 -12.01 -14.53
CA ILE A 59 -2.04 -10.56 -14.45
C ILE A 59 -3.44 -10.25 -13.94
N ARG A 60 -4.46 -10.99 -14.43
CA ARG A 60 -5.86 -10.84 -14.01
C ARG A 60 -6.08 -11.02 -12.53
N TRP A 61 -5.58 -12.15 -12.02
CA TRP A 61 -6.04 -12.70 -10.75
C TRP A 61 -5.04 -12.45 -9.62
N VAL A 62 -3.79 -12.17 -9.96
CA VAL A 62 -2.71 -12.00 -8.98
C VAL A 62 -2.15 -10.59 -9.05
N LEU A 63 -1.67 -10.14 -10.21
CA LEU A 63 -0.98 -8.84 -10.30
C LEU A 63 -1.93 -7.65 -10.09
N LEU A 64 -2.98 -7.54 -10.91
CA LEU A 64 -3.86 -6.38 -10.90
C LEU A 64 -4.67 -6.20 -9.61
N PRO A 65 -5.22 -7.25 -8.96
CA PRO A 65 -5.96 -7.06 -7.71
C PRO A 65 -5.10 -6.46 -6.58
N HIS A 66 -3.80 -6.78 -6.55
CA HIS A 66 -2.87 -6.19 -5.58
C HIS A 66 -2.36 -4.81 -6.02
N ARG A 67 -2.27 -4.56 -7.33
CA ARG A 67 -1.72 -3.31 -7.89
C ARG A 67 -2.76 -2.24 -8.21
N ALA A 68 -4.03 -2.57 -8.32
CA ALA A 68 -5.09 -1.59 -8.56
C ALA A 68 -6.35 -2.04 -7.83
N PRO A 69 -6.29 -2.13 -6.48
CA PRO A 69 -7.45 -2.55 -5.69
C PRO A 69 -8.63 -1.61 -5.97
N GLY A 70 -9.82 -2.18 -6.17
CA GLY A 70 -11.03 -1.42 -6.47
C GLY A 70 -11.13 -0.86 -7.90
N MET A 71 -10.15 -1.13 -8.77
CA MET A 71 -10.33 -0.84 -10.20
C MET A 71 -11.15 -1.93 -10.87
N GLU A 72 -12.40 -1.61 -11.16
CA GLU A 72 -13.19 -2.38 -12.12
C GLU A 72 -12.58 -2.21 -13.51
N LEU A 73 -12.09 -3.31 -14.09
CA LEU A 73 -11.66 -3.39 -15.48
C LEU A 73 -12.58 -4.37 -16.24
N PRO A 74 -13.85 -4.00 -16.51
CA PRO A 74 -14.80 -4.90 -17.17
C PRO A 74 -14.27 -5.45 -18.49
N GLU A 75 -13.55 -4.62 -19.25
CA GLU A 75 -12.95 -4.97 -20.54
C GLU A 75 -11.87 -6.06 -20.40
N PHE A 76 -11.18 -6.10 -19.26
CA PHE A 76 -10.17 -7.13 -18.98
C PHE A 76 -10.78 -8.53 -18.93
N ASN A 77 -12.08 -8.66 -18.64
CA ASN A 77 -12.74 -9.96 -18.59
C ASN A 77 -12.82 -10.63 -19.96
N GLU A 78 -12.77 -9.84 -21.03
CA GLU A 78 -12.89 -10.26 -22.42
C GLU A 78 -11.51 -10.49 -23.08
N LEU A 79 -10.45 -9.94 -22.48
CA LEU A 79 -9.09 -10.05 -23.03
C LEU A 79 -8.55 -11.47 -22.88
N GLN A 80 -8.01 -11.99 -23.97
CA GLN A 80 -7.39 -13.32 -24.01
C GLN A 80 -5.93 -13.28 -24.48
N ASP A 81 -5.49 -12.14 -25.00
CA ASP A 81 -4.13 -11.96 -25.48
C ASP A 81 -3.34 -10.94 -24.63
N LEU A 82 -2.05 -11.20 -24.49
CA LEU A 82 -1.14 -10.37 -23.71
C LEU A 82 -0.94 -8.99 -24.35
N HIS A 83 -1.03 -8.88 -25.67
CA HIS A 83 -0.99 -7.61 -26.38
C HIS A 83 -2.19 -6.72 -26.03
N GLU A 84 -3.39 -7.29 -25.97
CA GLU A 84 -4.59 -6.55 -25.59
C GLU A 84 -4.50 -6.06 -24.14
N VAL A 85 -3.95 -6.89 -23.25
CA VAL A 85 -3.68 -6.52 -21.85
C VAL A 85 -2.70 -5.36 -21.77
N HIS A 86 -1.61 -5.42 -22.54
CA HIS A 86 -0.62 -4.34 -22.61
C HIS A 86 -1.26 -3.03 -23.08
N ASP A 87 -2.00 -3.05 -24.19
CA ASP A 87 -2.61 -1.84 -24.77
C ASP A 87 -3.64 -1.22 -23.83
N MET A 88 -4.49 -2.05 -23.23
CA MET A 88 -5.47 -1.59 -22.25
C MET A 88 -4.77 -0.91 -21.06
N LEU A 89 -3.72 -1.53 -20.51
CA LEU A 89 -2.99 -0.96 -19.39
C LEU A 89 -2.26 0.33 -19.78
N ALA A 90 -1.73 0.43 -21.00
CA ALA A 90 -1.06 1.64 -21.48
C ALA A 90 -1.99 2.87 -21.48
N GLU A 91 -3.28 2.66 -21.72
CA GLU A 91 -4.29 3.72 -21.66
C GLU A 91 -4.75 4.06 -20.24
N ARG A 92 -4.81 3.07 -19.34
CA ARG A 92 -5.45 3.23 -18.02
C ARG A 92 -4.49 3.48 -16.86
N ILE A 93 -3.25 2.99 -16.96
CA ILE A 93 -2.31 3.01 -15.83
C ILE A 93 -2.01 4.44 -15.36
N LYS A 94 -1.98 5.40 -16.29
CA LYS A 94 -1.75 6.84 -16.00
C LYS A 94 -2.73 7.46 -15.00
N LYS A 95 -3.89 6.85 -14.79
CA LYS A 95 -4.95 7.34 -13.87
C LYS A 95 -4.85 6.73 -12.47
N TRP A 96 -3.94 5.79 -12.25
CA TRP A 96 -3.75 5.13 -10.96
C TRP A 96 -3.11 6.03 -9.89
N PRO A 97 -2.10 6.89 -10.19
CA PRO A 97 -1.44 7.69 -9.16
C PRO A 97 -2.40 8.66 -8.49
N GLU A 98 -3.27 9.30 -9.29
CA GLU A 98 -4.26 10.27 -8.81
C GLU A 98 -5.20 9.64 -7.78
N ARG A 99 -5.67 8.41 -8.04
CA ARG A 99 -6.56 7.68 -7.14
C ARG A 99 -5.87 7.25 -5.85
N TRP A 100 -4.63 6.78 -5.93
CA TRP A 100 -3.89 6.35 -4.74
C TRP A 100 -3.60 7.52 -3.82
N ILE A 101 -3.28 8.69 -4.38
CA ILE A 101 -3.10 9.92 -3.60
C ILE A 101 -4.43 10.28 -2.93
N GLU A 102 -5.54 10.25 -3.66
CA GLU A 102 -6.86 10.56 -3.11
C GLU A 102 -7.27 9.59 -1.99
N GLU A 103 -7.11 8.28 -2.18
CA GLU A 103 -7.38 7.27 -1.15
C GLU A 103 -6.45 7.41 0.06
N GLY A 104 -5.17 7.68 -0.18
CA GLY A 104 -4.18 7.93 0.87
C GLY A 104 -4.53 9.18 1.70
N GLU A 105 -4.92 10.27 1.04
CA GLU A 105 -5.38 11.49 1.72
C GLU A 105 -6.68 11.28 2.49
N GLN A 106 -7.62 10.50 1.95
CA GLN A 106 -8.87 10.17 2.65
C GLN A 106 -8.60 9.32 3.89
N ARG A 107 -7.76 8.29 3.77
CA ARG A 107 -7.36 7.44 4.89
C ARG A 107 -6.62 8.23 5.95
N GLY A 108 -5.62 9.02 5.55
CA GLY A 108 -4.87 9.87 6.46
C GLY A 108 -5.74 10.92 7.17
N ARG A 109 -6.75 11.48 6.48
CA ARG A 109 -7.73 12.37 7.12
C ARG A 109 -8.62 11.64 8.12
N GLU A 110 -9.04 10.41 7.83
CA GLU A 110 -9.88 9.64 8.76
C GLU A 110 -9.09 9.20 9.99
N GLU A 111 -7.89 8.65 9.81
CA GLU A 111 -6.98 8.28 10.88
C GLU A 111 -6.64 9.49 11.76
N GLY A 112 -6.20 10.60 11.16
CA GLY A 112 -5.90 11.82 11.90
C GLY A 112 -7.11 12.41 12.64
N ARG A 113 -8.33 12.27 12.11
CA ARG A 113 -9.56 12.67 12.84
C ARG A 113 -9.89 11.73 13.99
N GLN A 114 -9.58 10.45 13.90
CA GLN A 114 -9.81 9.51 14.99
C GLN A 114 -8.78 9.71 16.11
N GLU A 115 -7.50 9.78 15.75
CA GLU A 115 -6.42 10.06 16.70
C GLU A 115 -6.62 11.41 17.39
N GLY A 116 -6.85 12.48 16.62
CA GLY A 116 -7.08 13.81 17.21
C GLY A 116 -8.32 13.90 18.10
N ARG A 117 -9.34 13.07 17.86
CA ARG A 117 -10.50 12.96 18.78
C ARG A 117 -10.14 12.25 20.06
N GLN A 118 -9.43 11.12 19.99
CA GLN A 118 -9.00 10.36 21.17
C GLN A 118 -8.05 11.18 22.03
N GLU A 119 -7.05 11.82 21.43
CA GLU A 119 -6.12 12.72 22.12
C GLU A 119 -6.86 13.91 22.76
N GLY A 120 -7.79 14.53 22.03
CA GLY A 120 -8.59 15.64 22.57
C GLY A 120 -9.49 15.23 23.74
N GLU A 121 -10.10 14.04 23.68
CA GLU A 121 -10.89 13.48 24.78
C GLU A 121 -10.03 13.20 26.01
N GLN A 122 -8.84 12.59 25.81
CA GLN A 122 -7.90 12.31 26.88
C GLN A 122 -7.37 13.59 27.53
N LEU A 123 -6.91 14.57 26.74
CA LEU A 123 -6.45 15.87 27.27
C LEU A 123 -7.54 16.58 28.06
N ARG A 124 -8.80 16.52 27.60
CA ARG A 124 -9.94 17.10 28.33
C ARG A 124 -10.21 16.36 29.64
N ALA A 125 -10.13 15.04 29.65
CA ALA A 125 -10.28 14.22 30.85
C ALA A 125 -9.19 14.55 31.89
N GLU A 126 -7.92 14.61 31.47
CA GLU A 126 -6.78 14.99 32.31
C GLU A 126 -6.93 16.41 32.86
N GLN A 127 -7.30 17.38 32.01
CA GLN A 127 -7.51 18.76 32.46
C GLN A 127 -8.65 18.87 33.48
N THR A 128 -9.70 18.06 33.32
CA THR A 128 -10.81 18.00 34.26
C THR A 128 -10.36 17.38 35.58
N ALA A 129 -9.59 16.29 35.53
CA ALA A 129 -9.01 15.66 36.71
C ALA A 129 -8.12 16.62 37.50
N ARG A 130 -7.21 17.35 36.83
CA ARG A 130 -6.36 18.38 37.48
C ARG A 130 -7.19 19.45 38.17
N ASN A 131 -8.26 19.93 37.52
CA ASN A 131 -9.15 20.92 38.14
C ASN A 131 -9.85 20.37 39.39
N LEU A 132 -10.30 19.11 39.36
CA LEU A 132 -10.94 18.45 40.51
C LEU A 132 -9.93 18.15 41.64
N ILE A 133 -8.70 17.78 41.32
CA ILE A 133 -7.60 17.60 42.28
C ILE A 133 -7.33 18.93 43.02
N LYS A 134 -7.24 20.04 42.28
CA LYS A 134 -7.02 21.38 42.86
C LYS A 134 -8.15 21.83 43.79
N LEU A 135 -9.38 21.39 43.56
CA LEU A 135 -10.50 21.65 44.47
C LEU A 135 -10.35 20.89 45.80
N GLY A 136 -9.62 19.78 45.82
CA GLY A 136 -9.23 19.07 47.04
C GLY A 136 -10.38 18.38 47.80
N VAL A 137 -11.55 18.24 47.18
CA VAL A 137 -12.76 17.70 47.82
C VAL A 137 -13.12 16.27 47.42
N LEU A 138 -12.49 15.73 46.36
CA LEU A 138 -12.78 14.39 45.83
C LEU A 138 -11.61 13.42 46.03
N SER A 139 -11.92 12.15 46.27
CA SER A 139 -10.93 11.05 46.26
C SER A 139 -10.47 10.74 44.84
N ASP A 140 -9.35 10.02 44.70
CA ASP A 140 -8.81 9.64 43.40
C ASP A 140 -9.76 8.71 42.63
N GLU A 141 -10.49 7.85 43.35
CA GLU A 141 -11.54 6.99 42.77
C GLU A 141 -12.72 7.81 42.23
N GLN A 142 -13.17 8.84 42.95
CA GLN A 142 -14.28 9.70 42.51
C GLN A 142 -13.90 10.54 41.29
N ILE A 143 -12.64 10.99 41.21
CA ILE A 143 -12.14 11.74 40.06
C ILE A 143 -11.99 10.82 38.84
N ALA A 144 -11.47 9.60 39.04
CA ALA A 144 -11.39 8.58 37.99
C ALA A 144 -12.78 8.28 37.41
N GLU A 145 -13.78 8.04 38.27
CA GLU A 145 -15.17 7.83 37.85
C GLU A 145 -15.75 9.03 37.08
N ALA A 146 -15.53 10.25 37.54
CA ALA A 146 -16.08 11.46 36.92
C ALA A 146 -15.42 11.82 35.57
N THR A 147 -14.17 11.41 35.35
CA THR A 147 -13.38 11.78 34.17
C THR A 147 -13.20 10.64 33.17
N GLY A 148 -13.49 9.40 33.58
CA GLY A 148 -13.24 8.20 32.78
C GLY A 148 -11.77 7.78 32.74
N LEU A 149 -10.90 8.42 33.54
CA LEU A 149 -9.51 8.03 33.71
C LEU A 149 -9.37 6.82 34.65
N THR A 150 -8.22 6.16 34.63
CA THR A 150 -7.93 5.16 35.66
C THR A 150 -7.51 5.83 36.97
N THR A 151 -7.72 5.16 38.10
CA THR A 151 -7.24 5.66 39.40
C THR A 151 -5.73 5.90 39.40
N ALA A 152 -4.97 5.05 38.71
CA ALA A 152 -3.53 5.21 38.56
C ALA A 152 -3.15 6.50 37.80
N ASP A 153 -3.88 6.86 36.75
CA ASP A 153 -3.64 8.11 36.00
C ASP A 153 -3.92 9.33 36.89
N VAL A 154 -5.00 9.29 37.68
CA VAL A 154 -5.36 10.37 38.60
C VAL A 154 -4.31 10.51 39.72
N GLU A 155 -3.83 9.40 40.28
CA GLU A 155 -2.75 9.40 41.28
C GLU A 155 -1.47 10.02 40.72
N ALA A 156 -1.10 9.68 39.47
CA ALA A 156 0.05 10.27 38.79
C ALA A 156 -0.11 11.78 38.61
N LEU A 157 -1.26 12.24 38.11
CA LEU A 157 -1.58 13.66 37.96
C LEU A 157 -1.52 14.41 39.30
N ARG A 158 -1.96 13.78 40.39
CA ARG A 158 -1.94 14.34 41.75
C ARG A 158 -0.52 14.43 42.32
N ALA A 159 0.35 13.49 41.97
CA ALA A 159 1.76 13.54 42.33
C ALA A 159 2.49 14.69 41.61
N GLU A 160 2.19 14.93 40.34
CA GLU A 160 2.74 16.05 39.56
C GLU A 160 2.32 17.42 40.11
N ASP A 161 1.04 17.61 40.46
CA ASP A 161 0.52 18.89 40.98
C ASP A 161 1.00 19.22 42.41
N ARG A 162 1.68 18.28 43.12
CA ARG A 162 2.28 18.51 44.45
C ARG A 162 3.72 19.07 44.39
N HIS A 163 4.32 19.14 43.20
CA HIS A 163 5.64 19.74 42.95
C HIS A 163 5.55 21.18 42.47
#